data_AF-A0A3M1T3N8-F1
#
_entry.id   AF-A0A3M1T3N8-F1
#
_cell.length_a   1.000
_cell.length_b   1.000
_cell.length_c   1.000
_cell.angle_alpha   90.00
_cell.angle_beta   90.00
_cell.angle_gamma   90.00
#
_symmetry.space_group_name_H-M   'P 1'
#
loop_
_entity.id
_entity.type
_entity.pdbx_description
1 polymer ?
#
loop_
_entity_poly.entity_id
_entity_poly.type
_entity_poly.pdbx_seq_one_letter_code
_entity_poly.pdbx_strand_id
1 'polypeptide(L)'
;MSAAGPPRGLDAAGLAAYLFGSLRFRGCGSEGLPLRARRALRWYRALLLGGRAKGLPFSWVFDLGHLLLDGERFVFRSLQGLSRWPAAERRLRLEYENLLLNGLLHDASFRRASEAVRRDPRRDDLVAHCVGVLLDPLARAGGHADAPAIDPVLLRELGVPADLDPEAAAAAYDELRGEGATLRAFADALERMLAERRPEPAFSPAHLAEVEHWSAYRSAAQRLAGRRIAAAAAALPPLDLSDVVRRETRVVETELPDSGTYPQGGFAELAHRGPLENLVPTELVYMGEDPFGDDPHPSVDLFALRCLESEALFFARDSGQLRRTRRSVHVALRPDPGLRVKLPWHPDPLVVLVYGLCLRLCEDLVRVFPGDALRYELHLLARGPSAAARTDADAELLSVLLRHDIGRGAVRVAREDPDFDLRALGARDRRVYGISVQVGDEEPAGLPAGETPPAADGIAPPHVVRWRIGGSPRGAEPDCVPTPLAGNPAEAFAAARRALLGAVVGLAGPSAGSRRR
;
A
#
# COMPACT_ATOMS: atom_id res chain seq x y z
N MET A 1 -20.88 -15.43 -39.27
CA MET A 1 -21.42 -15.51 -37.89
C MET A 1 -22.22 -16.81 -37.77
N SER A 2 -21.57 -17.88 -37.30
CA SER A 2 -22.24 -19.17 -37.04
C SER A 2 -22.99 -19.06 -35.71
N ALA A 3 -24.27 -19.41 -35.69
CA ALA A 3 -25.09 -19.41 -34.48
C ALA A 3 -24.62 -20.55 -33.56
N ALA A 4 -23.83 -20.20 -32.53
CA ALA A 4 -23.47 -21.13 -31.47
C ALA A 4 -24.77 -21.55 -30.75
N GLY A 5 -25.12 -22.84 -30.83
CA GLY A 5 -26.22 -23.41 -30.07
C GLY A 5 -26.01 -23.22 -28.56
N PRO A 6 -27.08 -23.30 -27.73
CA PRO A 6 -26.96 -23.11 -26.30
C PRO A 6 -25.90 -24.05 -25.71
N PRO A 7 -25.04 -23.59 -24.78
CA PRO A 7 -23.98 -24.41 -24.22
C PRO A 7 -24.61 -25.63 -23.54
N ARG A 8 -24.40 -26.81 -24.14
CA ARG A 8 -24.79 -28.09 -23.52
C ARG A 8 -24.08 -28.21 -22.17
N GLY A 9 -24.85 -28.36 -21.10
CA GLY A 9 -24.33 -28.64 -19.77
C GLY A 9 -23.49 -29.92 -19.79
N LEU A 10 -22.44 -29.96 -18.99
CA LEU A 10 -21.64 -31.17 -18.80
C LEU A 10 -22.21 -32.00 -17.64
N ASP A 11 -22.19 -33.32 -17.78
CA ASP A 11 -22.38 -34.21 -16.65
C ASP A 11 -21.11 -34.23 -15.76
N ALA A 12 -21.11 -35.02 -14.69
CA ALA A 12 -20.00 -35.06 -13.75
C ALA A 12 -18.68 -35.50 -14.42
N ALA A 13 -18.74 -36.50 -15.32
CA ALA A 13 -17.57 -37.00 -16.04
C ALA A 13 -17.03 -35.98 -17.05
N GLY A 14 -17.90 -35.35 -17.83
CA GLY A 14 -17.53 -34.29 -18.75
C GLY A 14 -16.96 -33.07 -18.03
N LEU A 15 -17.50 -32.70 -16.86
CA LEU A 15 -16.97 -31.61 -16.04
C LEU A 15 -15.57 -31.94 -15.51
N ALA A 16 -15.35 -33.17 -15.03
CA ALA A 16 -14.05 -33.64 -14.60
C ALA A 16 -13.03 -33.59 -15.76
N ALA A 17 -13.41 -34.12 -16.93
CA ALA A 17 -12.58 -34.11 -18.13
C ALA A 17 -12.23 -32.67 -18.56
N TYR A 18 -13.20 -31.75 -18.56
CA TYR A 18 -12.98 -30.34 -18.88
C TYR A 18 -11.97 -29.67 -17.92
N LEU A 19 -12.23 -29.74 -16.61
CA LEU A 19 -11.40 -29.03 -15.63
C LEU A 19 -10.01 -29.65 -15.55
N PHE A 20 -9.92 -30.97 -15.38
CA PHE A 20 -8.64 -31.65 -15.22
C PHE A 20 -7.87 -31.76 -16.53
N GLY A 21 -8.56 -31.89 -17.67
CA GLY A 21 -7.94 -31.84 -18.99
C GLY A 21 -7.27 -30.49 -19.26
N SER A 22 -7.82 -29.37 -18.77
CA SER A 22 -7.16 -28.07 -18.89
C SER A 22 -5.77 -28.04 -18.25
N LEU A 23 -5.51 -28.85 -17.20
CA LEU A 23 -4.19 -28.96 -16.54
C LEU A 23 -3.12 -29.55 -17.46
N ARG A 24 -3.49 -30.13 -18.62
CA ARG A 24 -2.56 -30.50 -19.68
C ARG A 24 -1.70 -29.30 -20.08
N PHE A 25 -2.25 -28.08 -20.06
CA PHE A 25 -1.59 -26.83 -20.44
C PHE A 25 -1.06 -26.01 -19.26
N ARG A 26 -0.99 -26.59 -18.05
CA ARG A 26 -0.43 -25.90 -16.89
C ARG A 26 1.04 -25.51 -17.12
N GLY A 27 1.43 -24.34 -16.61
CA GLY A 27 2.78 -23.83 -16.57
C GLY A 27 3.58 -24.30 -15.35
N CYS A 28 2.93 -24.82 -14.31
CA CYS A 28 3.61 -25.35 -13.13
C CYS A 28 4.18 -26.78 -13.35
N GLY A 29 5.48 -26.96 -13.14
CA GLY A 29 6.18 -28.24 -13.10
C GLY A 29 6.33 -28.75 -11.67
N SER A 30 5.28 -29.36 -11.10
CA SER A 30 5.29 -29.80 -9.69
C SER A 30 4.99 -31.28 -9.49
N GLU A 31 5.65 -31.84 -8.46
CA GLU A 31 5.24 -33.06 -7.78
C GLU A 31 3.97 -32.82 -6.94
N GLY A 32 3.16 -33.86 -6.72
CA GLY A 32 1.94 -33.76 -5.91
C GLY A 32 0.78 -33.04 -6.61
N LEU A 33 0.66 -33.20 -7.93
CA LEU A 33 -0.41 -32.60 -8.75
C LEU A 33 -1.82 -32.80 -8.16
N PRO A 34 -2.24 -33.99 -7.67
CA PRO A 34 -3.57 -34.17 -7.08
C PRO A 34 -3.83 -33.23 -5.89
N LEU A 35 -2.86 -33.07 -4.98
CA LEU A 35 -3.01 -32.21 -3.80
C LEU A 35 -3.13 -30.74 -4.19
N ARG A 36 -2.26 -30.30 -5.12
CA ARG A 36 -2.29 -28.94 -5.67
C ARG A 36 -3.59 -28.66 -6.41
N ALA A 37 -4.13 -29.64 -7.14
CA ALA A 37 -5.39 -29.52 -7.86
C ALA A 37 -6.59 -29.47 -6.90
N ARG A 38 -6.60 -30.24 -5.81
CA ARG A 38 -7.63 -30.14 -4.75
C ARG A 38 -7.67 -28.75 -4.17
N ARG A 39 -6.51 -28.16 -3.92
CA ARG A 39 -6.40 -26.80 -3.41
C ARG A 39 -6.93 -25.77 -4.42
N ALA A 40 -6.53 -25.88 -5.69
CA ALA A 40 -7.01 -25.01 -6.76
C ALA A 40 -8.51 -25.12 -7.03
N LEU A 41 -9.09 -26.31 -6.87
CA LEU A 41 -10.53 -26.53 -7.04
C LEU A 41 -11.34 -25.72 -6.01
N ARG A 42 -10.82 -25.52 -4.79
CA ARG A 42 -11.44 -24.64 -3.79
C ARG A 42 -11.44 -23.18 -4.25
N TRP A 43 -10.34 -22.70 -4.85
CA TRP A 43 -10.27 -21.34 -5.40
C TRP A 43 -11.22 -21.17 -6.58
N TYR A 44 -11.27 -22.15 -7.49
CA TYR A 44 -12.16 -22.15 -8.64
C TYR A 44 -13.64 -22.09 -8.22
N ARG A 45 -14.02 -22.87 -7.21
CA ARG A 45 -15.36 -22.83 -6.59
C ARG A 45 -15.68 -21.44 -6.03
N ALA A 46 -14.76 -20.82 -5.31
CA ALA A 46 -14.96 -19.49 -4.75
C ALA A 46 -15.16 -18.43 -5.86
N LEU A 47 -14.40 -18.52 -6.96
CA LEU A 47 -14.56 -17.65 -8.12
C LEU A 47 -15.90 -17.85 -8.83
N LEU A 48 -16.37 -19.10 -8.98
CA LEU A 48 -17.64 -19.40 -9.64
C LEU A 48 -18.82 -18.88 -8.81
N LEU A 49 -18.81 -19.12 -7.49
CA LEU A 49 -19.83 -18.59 -6.57
C LEU A 49 -19.85 -17.05 -6.55
N GLY A 50 -18.71 -16.41 -6.77
CA GLY A 50 -18.60 -14.96 -6.92
C GLY A 50 -19.01 -14.42 -8.30
N GLY A 51 -19.45 -15.27 -9.24
CA GLY A 51 -19.81 -14.88 -10.61
C GLY A 51 -18.62 -14.50 -11.49
N ARG A 52 -17.38 -14.82 -11.08
CA ARG A 52 -16.14 -14.41 -11.75
C ARG A 52 -15.44 -15.52 -12.54
N ALA A 53 -15.90 -16.77 -12.44
CA ALA A 53 -15.23 -17.91 -13.10
C ALA A 53 -15.76 -18.30 -14.47
N LYS A 54 -16.78 -17.61 -15.01
CA LYS A 54 -17.42 -18.05 -16.26
C LYS A 54 -16.40 -18.06 -17.41
N GLY A 55 -16.12 -19.25 -17.94
CA GLY A 55 -15.17 -19.46 -19.02
C GLY A 55 -13.71 -19.22 -18.68
N LEU A 56 -13.34 -19.27 -17.39
CA LEU A 56 -11.94 -19.28 -16.98
C LEU A 56 -11.37 -20.71 -17.05
N PRO A 57 -10.21 -20.93 -17.70
CA PRO A 57 -9.51 -22.21 -17.67
C PRO A 57 -9.10 -22.58 -16.24
N PHE A 58 -9.37 -23.81 -15.82
CA PHE A 58 -8.99 -24.28 -14.47
C PHE A 58 -7.47 -24.30 -14.28
N SER A 59 -6.69 -24.61 -15.32
CA SER A 59 -5.23 -24.54 -15.31
C SER A 59 -4.69 -23.16 -14.96
N TRP A 60 -5.37 -22.09 -15.35
CA TRP A 60 -4.91 -20.74 -15.03
C TRP A 60 -5.18 -20.38 -13.57
N VAL A 61 -6.33 -20.81 -13.02
CA VAL A 61 -6.61 -20.67 -11.59
C VAL A 61 -5.62 -21.49 -10.76
N PHE A 62 -5.27 -22.68 -11.24
CA PHE A 62 -4.23 -23.52 -10.64
C PHE A 62 -2.87 -22.81 -10.65
N ASP A 63 -2.37 -22.40 -11.81
CA ASP A 63 -1.04 -21.84 -11.95
C ASP A 63 -0.91 -20.51 -11.23
N LEU A 64 -1.86 -19.57 -11.40
CA LEU A 64 -1.81 -18.26 -10.73
C LEU A 64 -1.92 -18.37 -9.21
N GLY A 65 -2.74 -19.29 -8.71
CA GLY A 65 -2.86 -19.51 -7.28
C GLY A 65 -1.59 -20.07 -6.66
N HIS A 66 -0.92 -21.02 -7.34
CA HIS A 66 0.38 -21.52 -6.90
C HIS A 66 1.51 -20.51 -7.15
N LEU A 67 1.43 -19.67 -8.19
CA LEU A 67 2.37 -18.57 -8.43
C LEU A 67 2.34 -17.56 -7.28
N LEU A 68 1.15 -17.21 -6.77
CA LEU A 68 1.00 -16.33 -5.61
C LEU A 68 1.58 -16.93 -4.33
N LEU A 69 1.49 -18.25 -4.15
CA LEU A 69 1.99 -18.95 -2.97
C LEU A 69 3.49 -19.22 -3.01
N ASP A 70 3.98 -19.70 -4.15
CA ASP A 70 5.36 -20.15 -4.34
C ASP A 70 6.28 -18.95 -4.69
N GLY A 71 5.75 -17.91 -5.34
CA GLY A 71 6.49 -16.71 -5.73
C GLY A 71 7.69 -17.06 -6.61
N GLU A 72 8.88 -16.58 -6.22
CA GLU A 72 10.14 -16.88 -6.93
C GLU A 72 10.54 -18.36 -6.90
N ARG A 73 9.91 -19.18 -6.03
CA ARG A 73 10.12 -20.63 -5.99
C ARG A 73 9.22 -21.39 -6.97
N PHE A 74 8.40 -20.69 -7.76
CA PHE A 74 7.52 -21.33 -8.73
C PHE A 74 8.35 -22.01 -9.83
N VAL A 75 8.16 -23.31 -9.99
CA VAL A 75 8.89 -24.11 -10.98
C VAL A 75 8.09 -24.18 -12.27
N PHE A 76 8.66 -23.64 -13.35
CA PHE A 76 8.07 -23.71 -14.69
C PHE A 76 8.20 -25.11 -15.29
N ARG A 77 7.15 -25.56 -15.97
CA ARG A 77 7.10 -26.90 -16.58
C ARG A 77 8.04 -27.00 -17.77
N SER A 78 8.29 -25.91 -18.50
CA SER A 78 9.31 -25.88 -19.57
C SER A 78 10.70 -26.29 -19.09
N LEU A 79 11.08 -25.96 -17.84
CA LEU A 79 12.39 -26.30 -17.29
C LEU A 79 12.60 -27.80 -17.10
N GLN A 80 11.53 -28.58 -16.95
CA GLN A 80 11.60 -30.02 -16.69
C GLN A 80 11.27 -30.88 -17.91
N GLY A 81 10.49 -30.35 -18.86
CA GLY A 81 9.79 -31.20 -19.84
C GLY A 81 9.58 -30.61 -21.22
N LEU A 82 10.28 -29.52 -21.59
CA LEU A 82 10.07 -28.86 -22.89
C LEU A 82 10.20 -29.80 -24.09
N SER A 83 11.16 -30.72 -24.07
CA SER A 83 11.39 -31.69 -25.15
C SER A 83 10.24 -32.68 -25.33
N ARG A 84 9.46 -32.93 -24.27
CA ARG A 84 8.31 -33.83 -24.26
C ARG A 84 7.04 -33.18 -24.78
N TRP A 85 7.02 -31.86 -24.97
CA TRP A 85 5.83 -31.16 -25.45
C TRP A 85 5.63 -31.39 -26.96
N PRO A 86 4.39 -31.67 -27.39
CA PRO A 86 4.05 -31.72 -28.80
C PRO A 86 4.43 -30.43 -29.53
N ALA A 87 4.94 -30.55 -30.75
CA ALA A 87 5.43 -29.41 -31.53
C ALA A 87 4.34 -28.33 -31.76
N ALA A 88 3.10 -28.77 -32.02
CA ALA A 88 1.95 -27.89 -32.25
C ALA A 88 1.58 -27.05 -31.00
N GLU A 89 1.88 -27.53 -29.79
CA GLU A 89 1.49 -26.87 -28.54
C GLU A 89 2.63 -26.02 -27.95
N ARG A 90 3.88 -26.32 -28.33
CA ARG A 90 5.08 -25.80 -27.66
C ARG A 90 5.12 -24.27 -27.66
N ARG A 91 4.80 -23.64 -28.80
CA ARG A 91 4.82 -22.17 -28.93
C ARG A 91 3.84 -21.51 -27.95
N LEU A 92 2.59 -21.96 -27.96
CA LEU A 92 1.52 -21.41 -27.10
C LEU A 92 1.82 -21.60 -25.61
N ARG A 93 2.33 -22.77 -25.21
CA ARG A 93 2.71 -23.03 -23.82
C ARG A 93 3.86 -22.13 -23.36
N LEU A 94 4.88 -21.92 -24.21
CA LEU A 94 5.98 -21.01 -23.92
C LEU A 94 5.52 -19.56 -23.86
N GLU A 95 4.61 -19.13 -24.75
CA GLU A 95 4.00 -17.80 -24.69
C GLU A 95 3.26 -17.58 -23.37
N TYR A 96 2.47 -18.57 -22.92
CA TYR A 96 1.79 -18.52 -21.62
C TYR A 96 2.77 -18.41 -20.45
N GLU A 97 3.79 -19.28 -20.39
CA GLU A 97 4.79 -19.23 -19.31
C GLU A 97 5.58 -17.91 -19.33
N ASN A 98 6.09 -17.49 -20.49
CA ASN A 98 7.00 -16.34 -20.58
C ASN A 98 6.28 -14.99 -20.51
N LEU A 99 5.17 -14.83 -21.24
CA LEU A 99 4.52 -13.52 -21.36
C LEU A 99 3.55 -13.27 -20.19
N LEU A 100 2.84 -14.30 -19.72
CA LEU A 100 1.87 -14.15 -18.65
C LEU A 100 2.47 -14.47 -17.28
N LEU A 101 2.84 -15.72 -17.01
CA LEU A 101 3.27 -16.13 -15.66
C LEU A 101 4.59 -15.46 -15.23
N ASN A 102 5.62 -15.54 -16.06
CA ASN A 102 6.90 -14.90 -15.79
C ASN A 102 6.79 -13.36 -15.80
N GLY A 103 5.97 -12.81 -16.70
CA GLY A 103 5.65 -11.39 -16.71
C GLY A 103 5.02 -10.90 -15.40
N LEU A 104 4.15 -11.71 -14.77
CA LEU A 104 3.58 -11.40 -13.45
C LEU A 104 4.63 -11.47 -12.34
N LEU A 105 5.55 -12.43 -12.36
CA LEU A 105 6.62 -12.51 -11.34
C LEU A 105 7.54 -11.28 -11.33
N HIS A 106 7.74 -10.64 -12.47
CA HIS A 106 8.54 -9.42 -12.59
C HIS A 106 7.76 -8.16 -12.16
N ASP A 107 6.44 -8.25 -12.03
CA ASP A 107 5.60 -7.14 -11.62
C ASP A 107 5.74 -6.87 -10.10
N ALA A 108 6.08 -5.63 -9.73
CA ALA A 108 6.27 -5.25 -8.33
C ALA A 108 4.98 -5.33 -7.50
N SER A 109 3.82 -5.03 -8.10
CA SER A 109 2.52 -5.15 -7.44
C SER A 109 2.15 -6.61 -7.20
N PHE A 110 2.46 -7.51 -8.14
CA PHE A 110 2.26 -8.94 -7.94
C PHE A 110 3.13 -9.50 -6.81
N ARG A 111 4.40 -9.12 -6.74
CA ARG A 111 5.31 -9.56 -5.66
C ARG A 111 4.81 -9.11 -4.29
N ARG A 112 4.33 -7.86 -4.16
CA ARG A 112 3.68 -7.37 -2.93
C ARG A 112 2.45 -8.18 -2.56
N ALA A 113 1.57 -8.47 -3.53
CA ALA A 113 0.39 -9.30 -3.29
C ALA A 113 0.75 -10.73 -2.86
N SER A 114 1.78 -11.35 -3.47
CA SER A 114 2.30 -12.66 -3.08
C SER A 114 2.87 -12.66 -1.64
N GLU A 115 3.57 -11.61 -1.24
CA GLU A 115 4.07 -11.45 0.13
C GLU A 115 2.91 -11.34 1.15
N ALA A 116 1.89 -10.54 0.84
CA ALA A 116 0.69 -10.43 1.67
C ALA A 116 -0.05 -11.77 1.78
N VAL A 117 -0.26 -12.47 0.66
CA VAL A 117 -0.86 -13.81 0.63
C VAL A 117 -0.13 -14.80 1.54
N ARG A 118 1.20 -14.80 1.53
CA ARG A 118 1.99 -15.73 2.35
C ARG A 118 1.88 -15.46 3.85
N ARG A 119 1.66 -14.20 4.25
CA ARG A 119 1.54 -13.79 5.66
C ARG A 119 0.12 -13.87 6.21
N ASP A 120 -0.89 -13.90 5.35
CA ASP A 120 -2.29 -13.85 5.78
C ASP A 120 -2.80 -15.22 6.28
N PRO A 121 -3.47 -15.30 7.45
CA PRO A 121 -3.98 -16.56 7.98
C PRO A 121 -5.12 -17.15 7.14
N ARG A 122 -5.84 -16.32 6.37
CA ARG A 122 -6.91 -16.70 5.43
C ARG A 122 -6.42 -16.73 3.99
N ARG A 123 -5.15 -17.07 3.78
CA ARG A 123 -4.49 -17.09 2.47
C ARG A 123 -5.25 -17.78 1.34
N ASP A 124 -6.00 -18.86 1.60
CA ASP A 124 -6.74 -19.55 0.52
C ASP A 124 -7.90 -18.71 -0.03
N ASP A 125 -8.61 -17.97 0.82
CA ASP A 125 -9.65 -17.03 0.41
C ASP A 125 -9.03 -15.86 -0.36
N LEU A 126 -7.87 -15.38 0.13
CA LEU A 126 -7.14 -14.27 -0.48
C LEU A 126 -6.55 -14.66 -1.85
N VAL A 127 -6.04 -15.89 -2.00
CA VAL A 127 -5.59 -16.42 -3.30
C VAL A 127 -6.75 -16.41 -4.30
N ALA A 128 -7.91 -16.94 -3.92
CA ALA A 128 -9.08 -16.93 -4.80
C ALA A 128 -9.45 -15.49 -5.21
N HIS A 129 -9.43 -14.54 -4.27
CA HIS A 129 -9.66 -13.13 -4.57
C HIS A 129 -8.63 -12.56 -5.56
N CYS A 130 -7.34 -12.74 -5.30
CA CYS A 130 -6.24 -12.24 -6.14
C CYS A 130 -6.29 -12.84 -7.54
N VAL A 131 -6.51 -14.15 -7.66
CA VAL A 131 -6.69 -14.81 -8.97
C VAL A 131 -7.90 -14.22 -9.71
N GLY A 132 -8.99 -13.93 -8.99
CA GLY A 132 -10.16 -13.29 -9.57
C GLY A 132 -9.89 -11.87 -10.09
N VAL A 133 -8.99 -11.12 -9.45
CA VAL A 133 -8.53 -9.81 -9.94
C VAL A 133 -7.66 -9.98 -11.19
N LEU A 134 -6.71 -10.90 -11.17
CA LEU A 134 -5.81 -11.16 -12.30
C LEU A 134 -6.54 -11.68 -13.54
N LEU A 135 -7.60 -12.47 -13.35
CA LEU A 135 -8.40 -13.05 -14.42
C LEU A 135 -9.64 -12.23 -14.81
N ASP A 136 -9.87 -11.10 -14.14
CA ASP A 136 -11.00 -10.21 -14.42
C ASP A 136 -11.06 -9.72 -15.88
N PRO A 137 -9.95 -9.37 -16.56
CA PRO A 137 -10.00 -8.99 -17.98
C PRO A 137 -10.58 -10.11 -18.86
N LEU A 138 -10.13 -11.35 -18.66
CA LEU A 138 -10.65 -12.50 -19.40
C LEU A 138 -12.11 -12.81 -19.04
N ALA A 139 -12.47 -12.72 -17.76
CA ALA A 139 -13.84 -12.93 -17.30
C ALA A 139 -14.82 -11.91 -17.92
N ARG A 140 -14.44 -10.64 -17.98
CA ARG A 140 -15.23 -9.56 -18.62
C ARG A 140 -15.38 -9.74 -20.13
N ALA A 141 -14.35 -10.28 -20.78
CA ALA A 141 -14.39 -10.66 -22.19
C ALA A 141 -15.25 -11.91 -22.49
N GLY A 142 -15.90 -12.48 -21.46
CA GLY A 142 -16.78 -13.65 -21.57
C GLY A 142 -16.07 -15.00 -21.42
N GLY A 143 -14.79 -15.00 -21.02
CA GLY A 143 -13.96 -16.21 -20.98
C GLY A 143 -13.54 -16.69 -22.36
N HIS A 144 -13.16 -17.97 -22.47
CA HIS A 144 -12.94 -18.59 -23.79
C HIS A 144 -14.28 -18.93 -24.47
N ALA A 145 -14.31 -18.88 -25.80
CA ALA A 145 -15.55 -18.92 -26.58
C ALA A 145 -16.39 -20.20 -26.34
N ASP A 146 -15.71 -21.35 -26.24
CA ASP A 146 -16.35 -22.66 -26.09
C ASP A 146 -16.53 -23.11 -24.63
N ALA A 147 -16.57 -22.16 -23.69
CA ALA A 147 -16.70 -22.47 -22.27
C ALA A 147 -18.04 -23.18 -21.97
N PRO A 148 -18.02 -24.39 -21.39
CA PRO A 148 -19.24 -25.05 -20.96
C PRO A 148 -19.90 -24.29 -19.79
N ALA A 149 -21.22 -24.38 -19.70
CA ALA A 149 -21.92 -23.97 -18.50
C ALA A 149 -21.58 -24.95 -17.36
N ILE A 150 -21.02 -24.42 -16.27
CA ILE A 150 -20.63 -25.22 -15.10
C ILE A 150 -21.75 -25.18 -14.07
N ASP A 151 -22.29 -26.35 -13.74
CA ASP A 151 -23.24 -26.50 -12.64
C ASP A 151 -22.49 -26.38 -11.29
N PRO A 152 -22.84 -25.41 -10.43
CA PRO A 152 -22.23 -25.26 -9.11
C PRO A 152 -22.40 -26.47 -8.19
N VAL A 153 -23.47 -27.26 -8.35
CA VAL A 153 -23.72 -28.48 -7.57
C VAL A 153 -22.73 -29.56 -7.96
N LEU A 154 -22.62 -29.87 -9.25
CA LEU A 154 -21.64 -30.83 -9.76
C LEU A 154 -20.20 -30.42 -9.40
N LEU A 155 -19.89 -29.12 -9.51
CA LEU A 155 -18.57 -28.62 -9.13
C LEU A 155 -18.28 -28.83 -7.63
N ARG A 156 -19.28 -28.70 -6.76
CA ARG A 156 -19.12 -28.88 -5.30
C ARG A 156 -18.82 -30.34 -4.95
N GLU A 157 -19.45 -31.28 -5.65
CA GLU A 157 -19.30 -32.72 -5.45
C GLU A 157 -18.03 -33.28 -6.10
N LEU A 158 -17.48 -32.58 -7.10
CA LEU A 158 -16.30 -33.02 -7.83
C LEU A 158 -15.09 -33.28 -6.90
N GLY A 159 -14.64 -34.51 -6.86
CA GLY A 159 -13.38 -34.92 -6.23
C GLY A 159 -12.20 -34.79 -7.20
N VAL A 160 -10.98 -34.79 -6.64
CA VAL A 160 -9.75 -34.91 -7.46
C VAL A 160 -9.21 -36.33 -7.33
N PRO A 161 -9.12 -37.09 -8.44
CA PRO A 161 -8.55 -38.44 -8.46
C PRO A 161 -7.13 -38.48 -7.87
N ALA A 162 -6.76 -39.59 -7.24
CA ALA A 162 -5.42 -39.77 -6.68
C ALA A 162 -4.36 -39.96 -7.78
N ASP A 163 -4.78 -40.59 -8.88
CA ASP A 163 -4.05 -40.90 -10.11
C ASP A 163 -4.34 -39.89 -11.23
N LEU A 164 -4.62 -38.63 -10.86
CA LEU A 164 -4.94 -37.55 -11.80
C LEU A 164 -3.94 -37.49 -12.97
N ASP A 165 -4.41 -37.85 -14.16
CA ASP A 165 -3.70 -37.75 -15.44
C ASP A 165 -4.36 -36.68 -16.32
N PRO A 166 -3.78 -35.47 -16.40
CA PRO A 166 -4.30 -34.39 -17.23
C PRO A 166 -4.34 -34.71 -18.73
N GLU A 167 -3.44 -35.54 -19.21
CA GLU A 167 -3.34 -35.90 -20.62
C GLU A 167 -4.49 -36.84 -20.99
N ALA A 168 -4.81 -37.83 -20.15
CA ALA A 168 -6.00 -38.68 -20.31
C ALA A 168 -7.32 -37.89 -20.17
N ALA A 169 -7.40 -36.98 -19.18
CA ALA A 169 -8.57 -36.13 -18.99
C ALA A 169 -8.81 -35.18 -20.17
N ALA A 170 -7.75 -34.64 -20.77
CA ALA A 170 -7.84 -33.80 -21.96
C ALA A 170 -8.31 -34.61 -23.18
N ALA A 171 -7.81 -35.84 -23.36
CA ALA A 171 -8.26 -36.72 -24.44
C ALA A 171 -9.76 -37.03 -24.32
N ALA A 172 -10.25 -37.33 -23.11
CA ALA A 172 -11.67 -37.56 -22.85
C ALA A 172 -12.53 -36.32 -23.15
N TYR A 173 -12.03 -35.10 -22.85
CA TYR A 173 -12.75 -33.87 -23.18
C TYR A 173 -12.76 -33.58 -24.69
N ASP A 174 -11.64 -33.83 -25.36
CA ASP A 174 -11.53 -33.69 -26.82
C ASP A 174 -12.42 -34.72 -27.54
N GLU A 175 -12.60 -35.94 -27.03
CA GLU A 175 -13.57 -36.90 -27.56
C GLU A 175 -15.01 -36.36 -27.44
N LEU A 176 -15.34 -35.69 -26.33
CA LEU A 176 -16.67 -35.13 -26.07
C LEU A 176 -16.98 -33.86 -26.90
N ARG A 177 -15.97 -33.03 -27.21
CA ARG A 177 -16.13 -31.72 -27.88
C ARG A 177 -15.51 -31.62 -29.27
N GLY A 178 -14.86 -32.67 -29.74
CA GLY A 178 -14.11 -32.70 -30.99
C GLY A 178 -12.62 -32.48 -30.78
N GLU A 179 -11.82 -33.16 -31.60
CA GLU A 179 -10.36 -33.17 -31.53
C GLU A 179 -9.76 -31.77 -31.37
N GLY A 180 -8.84 -31.61 -30.41
CA GLY A 180 -8.15 -30.35 -30.14
C GLY A 180 -8.99 -29.27 -29.45
N ALA A 181 -10.18 -29.59 -28.92
CA ALA A 181 -11.02 -28.63 -28.20
C ALA A 181 -10.29 -27.98 -27.02
N THR A 182 -9.52 -28.76 -26.26
CA THR A 182 -8.75 -28.26 -25.11
C THR A 182 -7.67 -27.27 -25.55
N LEU A 183 -6.97 -27.54 -26.67
CA LEU A 183 -5.96 -26.65 -27.23
C LEU A 183 -6.57 -25.34 -27.73
N ARG A 184 -7.69 -25.41 -28.47
CA ARG A 184 -8.41 -24.22 -28.95
C ARG A 184 -8.87 -23.34 -27.79
N ALA A 185 -9.49 -23.94 -26.76
CA ALA A 185 -9.92 -23.22 -25.57
C ALA A 185 -8.76 -22.51 -24.85
N PHE A 186 -7.60 -23.15 -24.76
CA PHE A 186 -6.40 -22.55 -24.18
C PHE A 186 -5.83 -21.41 -25.04
N ALA A 187 -5.73 -21.61 -26.36
CA ALA A 187 -5.25 -20.61 -27.30
C ALA A 187 -6.14 -19.36 -27.30
N ASP A 188 -7.46 -19.55 -27.39
CA ASP A 188 -8.45 -18.47 -27.35
C ASP A 188 -8.38 -17.67 -26.05
N ALA A 189 -8.21 -18.35 -24.91
CA ALA A 189 -8.06 -17.70 -23.61
C ALA A 189 -6.78 -16.86 -23.56
N LEU A 190 -5.66 -17.41 -24.06
CA LEU A 190 -4.37 -16.72 -24.11
C LEU A 190 -4.42 -15.48 -24.99
N GLU A 191 -4.95 -15.62 -26.20
CA GLU A 191 -5.10 -14.51 -27.15
C GLU A 191 -5.95 -13.38 -26.55
N ARG A 192 -7.12 -13.71 -25.97
CA ARG A 192 -7.98 -12.73 -25.30
C ARG A 192 -7.31 -12.06 -24.12
N MET A 193 -6.64 -12.83 -23.27
CA MET A 193 -5.94 -12.28 -22.12
C MET A 193 -4.83 -11.33 -22.54
N LEU A 194 -4.02 -11.70 -23.53
CA LEU A 194 -2.94 -10.84 -24.04
C LEU A 194 -3.48 -9.58 -24.74
N ALA A 195 -4.63 -9.68 -25.42
CA ALA A 195 -5.29 -8.53 -26.04
C ALA A 195 -5.87 -7.54 -25.01
N GLU A 196 -6.43 -8.06 -23.92
CA GLU A 196 -7.03 -7.24 -22.84
C GLU A 196 -6.01 -6.75 -21.81
N ARG A 197 -4.84 -7.40 -21.73
CA ARG A 197 -3.80 -7.03 -20.76
C ARG A 197 -3.18 -5.69 -21.13
N ARG A 198 -3.39 -4.72 -20.26
CA ARG A 198 -2.74 -3.41 -20.34
C ARG A 198 -1.32 -3.48 -19.78
N PRO A 199 -0.41 -2.56 -20.18
CA PRO A 199 0.91 -2.39 -19.55
C PRO A 199 0.85 -1.83 -18.12
N GLU A 200 -0.32 -1.90 -17.48
CA GLU A 200 -0.55 -1.45 -16.11
C GLU A 200 -0.05 -2.52 -15.11
N PRO A 201 0.24 -2.12 -13.86
CA PRO A 201 0.56 -3.07 -12.81
C PRO A 201 -0.53 -4.13 -12.63
N ALA A 202 -0.14 -5.38 -12.35
CA ALA A 202 -1.05 -6.50 -12.13
C ALA A 202 -2.13 -6.21 -11.05
N PHE A 203 -1.77 -5.46 -10.01
CA PHE A 203 -2.68 -4.96 -9.00
C PHE A 203 -2.61 -3.44 -8.92
N SER A 204 -3.76 -2.78 -9.05
CA SER A 204 -3.90 -1.37 -8.75
C SER A 204 -3.58 -1.09 -7.27
N PRO A 205 -3.20 0.16 -6.90
CA PRO A 205 -2.98 0.51 -5.49
C PRO A 205 -4.19 0.19 -4.60
N ALA A 206 -5.40 0.34 -5.12
CA ALA A 206 -6.63 0.02 -4.41
C ALA A 206 -6.77 -1.50 -4.16
N HIS A 207 -6.38 -2.34 -5.12
CA HIS A 207 -6.34 -3.79 -4.92
C HIS A 207 -5.26 -4.17 -3.88
N LEU A 208 -4.08 -3.55 -3.93
CA LEU A 208 -3.02 -3.83 -2.95
C LEU A 208 -3.45 -3.48 -1.52
N ALA A 209 -4.11 -2.33 -1.32
CA ALA A 209 -4.63 -1.95 -0.01
C ALA A 209 -5.70 -2.93 0.53
N GLU A 210 -6.49 -3.54 -0.34
CA GLU A 210 -7.43 -4.61 0.04
C GLU A 210 -6.68 -5.89 0.43
N VAL A 211 -5.70 -6.30 -0.38
CA VAL A 211 -4.92 -7.53 -0.20
C VAL A 211 -4.03 -7.49 1.04
N GLU A 212 -3.35 -6.37 1.29
CA GLU A 212 -2.44 -6.19 2.44
C GLU A 212 -3.18 -6.15 3.79
N HIS A 213 -4.50 -5.91 3.77
CA HIS A 213 -5.33 -5.82 4.97
C HIS A 213 -6.48 -6.83 4.98
N TRP A 214 -6.41 -7.89 4.16
CA TRP A 214 -7.50 -8.83 3.92
C TRP A 214 -8.18 -9.35 5.20
N SER A 215 -7.39 -9.93 6.11
CA SER A 215 -7.90 -10.46 7.39
C SER A 215 -8.32 -9.39 8.40
N ALA A 216 -7.93 -8.12 8.20
CA ALA A 216 -8.34 -7.03 9.09
C ALA A 216 -9.75 -6.52 8.77
N TYR A 217 -10.25 -6.73 7.55
CA TYR A 217 -11.62 -6.40 7.20
C TYR A 217 -12.62 -7.44 7.72
N ARG A 218 -13.64 -6.98 8.44
CA ARG A 218 -14.71 -7.80 9.00
C ARG A 218 -15.75 -8.24 7.97
N SER A 219 -15.94 -7.48 6.89
CA SER A 219 -17.00 -7.74 5.90
C SER A 219 -16.62 -7.35 4.47
N ALA A 220 -17.37 -7.88 3.49
CA ALA A 220 -17.21 -7.51 2.08
C ALA A 220 -17.55 -6.03 1.81
N ALA A 221 -18.53 -5.47 2.54
CA ALA A 221 -18.88 -4.06 2.45
C ALA A 221 -17.73 -3.17 2.94
N GLN A 222 -17.07 -3.55 4.05
CA GLN A 222 -15.91 -2.84 4.58
C GLN A 222 -14.72 -2.89 3.60
N ARG A 223 -14.47 -4.05 2.97
CA ARG A 223 -13.47 -4.19 1.89
C ARG A 223 -13.75 -3.26 0.71
N LEU A 224 -15.00 -3.23 0.24
CA LEU A 224 -15.41 -2.34 -0.85
C LEU A 224 -15.19 -0.86 -0.47
N ALA A 225 -15.58 -0.46 0.75
CA ALA A 225 -15.37 0.90 1.23
C ALA A 225 -13.88 1.25 1.32
N GLY A 226 -13.06 0.38 1.91
CA GLY A 226 -11.61 0.57 1.99
C GLY A 226 -10.94 0.69 0.63
N ARG A 227 -11.32 -0.16 -0.32
CA ARG A 227 -10.83 -0.10 -1.71
C ARG A 227 -11.19 1.23 -2.38
N ARG A 228 -12.39 1.77 -2.16
CA ARG A 228 -12.81 3.07 -2.72
C ARG A 228 -11.99 4.23 -2.13
N ILE A 229 -11.72 4.21 -0.82
CA ILE A 229 -10.89 5.21 -0.15
C ILE A 229 -9.44 5.13 -0.66
N ALA A 230 -8.88 3.92 -0.76
CA ALA A 230 -7.54 3.71 -1.29
C ALA A 230 -7.42 4.14 -2.76
N ALA A 231 -8.45 3.89 -3.58
CA ALA A 231 -8.51 4.37 -4.96
C ALA A 231 -8.53 5.91 -5.02
N ALA A 232 -9.31 6.56 -4.16
CA ALA A 232 -9.34 8.01 -4.06
C ALA A 232 -7.98 8.60 -3.61
N ALA A 233 -7.29 7.94 -2.68
CA ALA A 233 -5.94 8.33 -2.27
C ALA A 233 -4.92 8.18 -3.42
N ALA A 234 -4.99 7.07 -4.16
CA ALA A 234 -4.09 6.77 -5.27
C ALA A 234 -4.33 7.64 -6.51
N ALA A 235 -5.55 8.19 -6.68
CA ALA A 235 -5.85 9.16 -7.72
C ALA A 235 -5.12 10.50 -7.53
N LEU A 236 -4.62 10.76 -6.30
CA LEU A 236 -3.80 11.93 -6.01
C LEU A 236 -2.32 11.59 -6.28
N PRO A 237 -1.62 12.35 -7.15
CA PRO A 237 -0.26 12.03 -7.55
C PRO A 237 0.69 12.06 -6.35
N PRO A 238 1.73 11.21 -6.32
CA PRO A 238 2.66 11.19 -5.21
C PRO A 238 3.41 12.52 -5.05
N LEU A 239 3.79 12.86 -3.82
CA LEU A 239 4.60 14.05 -3.56
C LEU A 239 6.01 13.82 -4.12
N ASP A 240 6.47 14.74 -4.95
CA ASP A 240 7.87 14.83 -5.30
C ASP A 240 8.62 15.48 -4.14
N LEU A 241 9.57 14.75 -3.55
CA LEU A 241 10.35 15.23 -2.42
C LEU A 241 11.36 16.31 -2.84
N SER A 242 11.72 16.40 -4.13
CA SER A 242 12.62 17.44 -4.63
C SER A 242 12.00 18.85 -4.58
N ASP A 243 10.67 18.95 -4.66
CA ASP A 243 9.92 20.20 -4.54
C ASP A 243 9.75 20.66 -3.08
N VAL A 244 10.23 19.87 -2.11
CA VAL A 244 10.02 20.14 -0.68
C VAL A 244 11.12 21.05 -0.13
N VAL A 245 10.88 22.35 -0.17
CA VAL A 245 11.70 23.33 0.55
C VAL A 245 11.25 23.40 2.01
N ARG A 246 12.05 22.84 2.93
CA ARG A 246 11.81 22.94 4.37
C ARG A 246 12.15 24.35 4.85
N ARG A 247 11.14 25.22 4.99
CA ARG A 247 11.31 26.53 5.63
C ARG A 247 11.32 26.37 7.15
N GLU A 248 12.51 26.18 7.73
CA GLU A 248 12.67 26.08 9.19
C GLU A 248 13.15 27.40 9.79
N THR A 249 12.23 28.17 10.39
CA THR A 249 12.54 29.45 11.06
C THR A 249 12.76 29.32 12.58
N ARG A 250 12.56 28.13 13.17
CA ARG A 250 12.72 27.93 14.62
C ARG A 250 13.05 26.46 14.91
N VAL A 251 14.31 26.19 15.20
CA VAL A 251 14.77 24.88 15.66
C VAL A 251 14.20 24.68 17.06
N VAL A 252 13.34 23.68 17.26
CA VAL A 252 12.97 23.26 18.62
C VAL A 252 14.06 22.29 19.04
N GLU A 253 14.99 22.78 19.86
CA GLU A 253 16.03 21.95 20.47
C GLU A 253 15.34 20.97 21.42
N THR A 254 15.48 19.68 21.15
CA THR A 254 14.97 18.62 22.03
C THR A 254 16.18 17.85 22.53
N GLU A 255 16.45 17.93 23.84
CA GLU A 255 17.45 17.10 24.48
C GLU A 255 16.96 15.63 24.47
N LEU A 256 17.82 14.70 24.05
CA LEU A 256 17.57 13.27 24.16
C LEU A 256 17.73 12.86 25.63
N PRO A 257 16.82 12.03 26.19
CA PRO A 257 17.02 11.45 27.53
C PRO A 257 18.11 10.38 27.59
N ASP A 258 18.67 9.96 26.46
CA ASP A 258 19.74 8.96 26.40
C ASP A 258 20.96 9.55 25.69
N SER A 259 21.82 10.21 26.48
CA SER A 259 23.23 10.38 26.14
C SER A 259 23.91 9.01 26.18
N GLY A 260 23.71 8.23 25.12
CA GLY A 260 24.53 7.06 24.84
C GLY A 260 26.01 7.45 24.94
N THR A 261 26.79 6.59 25.58
CA THR A 261 28.15 6.79 26.12
C THR A 261 29.24 7.10 25.07
N TYR A 262 28.89 7.52 23.85
CA TYR A 262 29.84 7.78 22.78
C TYR A 262 29.49 9.03 21.95
N PRO A 263 30.44 9.95 21.73
CA PRO A 263 30.25 11.13 20.87
C PRO A 263 30.10 10.73 19.38
N GLN A 264 29.12 11.33 18.69
CA GLN A 264 28.82 11.11 17.26
C GLN A 264 29.22 12.33 16.40
N GLY A 265 30.47 12.79 16.50
CA GLY A 265 30.95 13.94 15.73
C GLY A 265 31.50 13.58 14.33
N GLY A 266 31.29 14.45 13.34
CA GLY A 266 31.91 14.36 12.00
C GLY A 266 33.31 15.00 11.92
N PHE A 267 34.00 14.89 10.77
CA PHE A 267 35.37 15.44 10.57
C PHE A 267 35.52 16.95 10.87
N ALA A 268 34.45 17.73 10.75
CA ALA A 268 34.45 19.17 11.05
C ALA A 268 34.40 19.48 12.57
N GLU A 269 34.20 18.46 13.40
CA GLU A 269 33.98 18.59 14.85
C GLU A 269 35.14 18.02 15.67
N LEU A 270 36.27 17.81 14.99
CA LEU A 270 37.53 17.42 15.60
C LEU A 270 38.26 18.65 16.12
N ALA A 271 38.67 18.59 17.38
CA ALA A 271 39.47 19.60 18.03
C ALA A 271 40.73 18.98 18.61
N HIS A 272 41.81 19.76 18.69
CA HIS A 272 43.07 19.34 19.29
C HIS A 272 43.12 19.51 20.81
N ARG A 273 41.99 19.86 21.43
CA ARG A 273 41.85 20.07 22.87
C ARG A 273 40.46 19.60 23.32
N GLY A 274 40.42 18.84 24.41
CA GLY A 274 39.18 18.39 25.03
C GLY A 274 39.46 17.56 26.28
N PRO A 275 38.44 17.29 27.09
CA PRO A 275 38.57 16.32 28.18
C PRO A 275 38.82 14.91 27.61
N LEU A 276 39.56 14.06 28.33
CA LEU A 276 39.93 12.71 27.90
C LEU A 276 38.71 11.82 27.54
N GLU A 277 37.58 12.05 28.19
CA GLU A 277 36.30 11.39 27.87
C GLU A 277 35.79 11.64 26.43
N ASN A 278 36.33 12.64 25.72
CA ASN A 278 35.98 12.97 24.35
C ASN A 278 37.08 12.59 23.34
N LEU A 279 38.12 11.88 23.76
CA LEU A 279 39.20 11.46 22.87
C LEU A 279 38.62 10.60 21.73
N VAL A 280 39.06 10.86 20.50
CA VAL A 280 38.64 10.06 19.35
C VAL A 280 39.19 8.63 19.51
N PRO A 281 38.36 7.57 19.37
CA PRO A 281 38.80 6.20 19.59
C PRO A 281 40.01 5.75 18.76
N THR A 282 40.21 6.35 17.58
CA THR A 282 41.38 6.06 16.73
C THR A 282 42.69 6.57 17.31
N GLU A 283 42.67 7.53 18.25
CA GLU A 283 43.89 7.99 18.93
C GLU A 283 44.45 6.94 19.90
N LEU A 284 43.60 6.03 20.41
CA LEU A 284 44.03 4.95 21.30
C LEU A 284 44.90 3.91 20.58
N VAL A 285 44.89 3.91 19.24
CA VAL A 285 45.77 3.04 18.45
C VAL A 285 47.23 3.35 18.73
N TYR A 286 47.59 4.62 18.97
CA TYR A 286 48.96 5.03 19.27
C TYR A 286 49.44 4.65 20.68
N MET A 287 48.59 4.03 21.52
CA MET A 287 48.99 3.60 22.85
C MET A 287 49.85 2.35 22.79
N GLY A 288 51.12 2.49 23.17
CA GLY A 288 52.06 1.36 23.21
C GLY A 288 52.49 0.84 21.84
N GLU A 289 52.24 1.60 20.76
CA GLU A 289 52.80 1.31 19.44
C GLU A 289 54.26 1.78 19.33
N ASP A 290 55.13 0.90 18.82
CA ASP A 290 56.42 1.27 18.27
C ASP A 290 56.23 1.56 16.76
N PRO A 291 56.31 2.82 16.30
CA PRO A 291 56.15 3.15 14.88
C PRO A 291 57.26 2.59 13.98
N PHE A 292 58.35 2.05 14.55
CA PHE A 292 59.54 1.63 13.80
C PHE A 292 60.07 0.22 14.13
N GLY A 293 59.36 -0.63 14.90
CA GLY A 293 59.89 -1.95 15.27
C GLY A 293 58.97 -2.89 16.07
N ASP A 294 59.41 -4.15 16.21
CA ASP A 294 58.76 -5.25 16.95
C ASP A 294 59.00 -5.20 18.49
N ASP A 295 59.29 -4.01 19.06
CA ASP A 295 59.64 -3.90 20.48
C ASP A 295 58.37 -3.86 21.36
N PRO A 296 58.15 -4.83 22.26
CA PRO A 296 57.00 -4.84 23.17
C PRO A 296 57.05 -3.76 24.26
N HIS A 297 58.16 -3.00 24.38
CA HIS A 297 58.33 -1.92 25.33
C HIS A 297 58.95 -0.66 24.69
N PRO A 298 58.21 0.07 23.84
CA PRO A 298 58.73 1.25 23.17
C PRO A 298 59.22 2.31 24.17
N SER A 299 60.36 2.93 23.87
CA SER A 299 60.96 3.98 24.72
C SER A 299 60.14 5.27 24.79
N VAL A 300 59.19 5.45 23.86
CA VAL A 300 58.33 6.63 23.77
C VAL A 300 56.90 6.18 23.45
N ASP A 301 55.95 6.55 24.31
CA ASP A 301 54.52 6.36 24.05
C ASP A 301 54.02 7.46 23.10
N LEU A 302 53.72 7.08 21.86
CA LEU A 302 53.26 8.01 20.83
C LEU A 302 51.95 8.69 21.20
N PHE A 303 51.06 8.00 21.91
CA PHE A 303 49.85 8.60 22.43
C PHE A 303 50.18 9.72 23.43
N ALA A 304 51.08 9.46 24.37
CA ALA A 304 51.52 10.45 25.35
C ALA A 304 52.18 11.66 24.68
N LEU A 305 53.03 11.44 23.67
CA LEU A 305 53.68 12.52 22.91
C LEU A 305 52.65 13.40 22.20
N ARG A 306 51.71 12.79 21.46
CA ARG A 306 50.63 13.53 20.76
C ARG A 306 49.70 14.27 21.72
N CYS A 307 49.43 13.70 22.90
CA CYS A 307 48.68 14.41 23.93
C CYS A 307 49.45 15.63 24.48
N LEU A 308 50.76 15.51 24.73
CA LEU A 308 51.59 16.61 25.22
C LEU A 308 51.78 17.73 24.18
N GLU A 309 51.91 17.37 22.91
CA GLU A 309 52.07 18.32 21.80
C GLU A 309 50.75 18.96 21.34
N SER A 310 49.62 18.62 21.98
CA SER A 310 48.28 19.04 21.57
C SER A 310 47.96 18.64 20.12
N GLU A 311 48.38 17.45 19.71
CA GLU A 311 48.05 16.88 18.40
C GLU A 311 46.93 15.84 18.49
N ALA A 312 46.69 15.28 19.67
CA ALA A 312 45.60 14.34 19.93
C ALA A 312 44.23 14.93 19.56
N LEU A 313 43.41 14.13 18.90
CA LEU A 313 42.09 14.54 18.42
C LEU A 313 40.99 14.21 19.45
N PHE A 314 40.13 15.19 19.69
CA PHE A 314 38.97 15.11 20.56
C PHE A 314 37.71 15.48 19.77
N PHE A 315 36.59 14.85 20.09
CA PHE A 315 35.28 15.32 19.63
C PHE A 315 34.88 16.57 20.41
N ALA A 316 34.43 17.61 19.70
CA ALA A 316 33.79 18.77 20.33
C ALA A 316 32.47 18.31 20.99
N ARG A 317 32.36 18.47 22.32
CA ARG A 317 31.28 17.86 23.13
C ARG A 317 29.87 18.37 22.83
N ASP A 318 29.77 19.54 22.19
CA ASP A 318 28.52 20.31 22.15
C ASP A 318 27.72 20.20 20.84
N SER A 319 28.20 19.44 19.85
CA SER A 319 27.49 19.25 18.57
C SER A 319 26.57 18.02 18.52
N GLY A 320 26.65 17.13 19.52
CA GLY A 320 25.90 15.87 19.58
C GLY A 320 24.40 15.99 19.86
N GLN A 321 23.82 17.20 19.88
CA GLN A 321 22.37 17.34 19.95
C GLN A 321 21.77 16.99 18.59
N LEU A 322 21.24 15.77 18.47
CA LEU A 322 20.45 15.36 17.32
C LEU A 322 19.16 16.20 17.27
N ARG A 323 19.22 17.34 16.58
CA ARG A 323 18.11 18.28 16.39
C ARG A 323 17.01 17.61 15.58
N ARG A 324 16.05 16.95 16.26
CA ARG A 324 14.86 16.38 15.63
C ARG A 324 13.67 17.30 15.81
N THR A 325 13.24 17.93 14.73
CA THR A 325 12.01 18.72 14.71
C THR A 325 10.79 17.80 14.74
N ARG A 326 10.17 17.62 15.91
CA ARG A 326 8.94 16.82 16.10
C ARG A 326 7.69 17.62 15.74
N ARG A 327 6.73 16.97 15.11
CA ARG A 327 5.48 17.55 14.63
C ARG A 327 4.29 16.69 15.02
N SER A 328 3.19 17.33 15.36
CA SER A 328 1.87 16.69 15.47
C SER A 328 0.90 17.37 14.53
N VAL A 329 0.23 16.57 13.70
CA VAL A 329 -0.74 17.02 12.71
C VAL A 329 -2.07 16.39 13.07
N HIS A 330 -3.01 17.21 13.49
CA HIS A 330 -4.34 16.79 13.90
C HIS A 330 -5.34 17.18 12.81
N VAL A 331 -6.11 16.23 12.31
CA VAL A 331 -7.18 16.49 11.33
C VAL A 331 -8.52 16.19 11.97
N ALA A 332 -9.34 17.22 12.16
CA ALA A 332 -10.69 17.07 12.69
C ALA A 332 -11.70 17.04 11.53
N LEU A 333 -12.51 15.98 11.50
CA LEU A 333 -13.53 15.75 10.48
C LEU A 333 -14.87 15.50 11.15
N ARG A 334 -15.95 16.00 10.54
CA ARG A 334 -17.32 15.66 10.94
C ARG A 334 -18.02 15.03 9.73
N PRO A 335 -18.09 13.68 9.63
CA PRO A 335 -18.62 13.00 8.44
C PRO A 335 -20.10 13.30 8.18
N ASP A 336 -20.90 13.34 9.24
CA ASP A 336 -22.32 13.64 9.17
C ASP A 336 -22.61 15.10 9.57
N PRO A 337 -23.53 15.80 8.89
CA PRO A 337 -24.28 15.35 7.70
C PRO A 337 -23.55 15.63 6.37
N GLY A 338 -22.66 16.62 6.32
CA GLY A 338 -22.19 17.21 5.07
C GLY A 338 -21.31 16.32 4.17
N LEU A 339 -20.46 15.45 4.72
CA LEU A 339 -19.54 14.65 3.89
C LEU A 339 -20.20 13.41 3.25
N ARG A 340 -21.33 12.93 3.78
CA ARG A 340 -22.00 11.73 3.22
C ARG A 340 -22.81 12.01 1.95
N VAL A 341 -22.79 13.23 1.45
CA VAL A 341 -23.49 13.61 0.22
C VAL A 341 -22.88 12.90 -1.00
N LYS A 342 -23.76 12.32 -1.82
CA LYS A 342 -23.42 11.75 -3.12
C LYS A 342 -23.25 12.88 -4.13
N LEU A 343 -22.06 13.01 -4.70
CA LEU A 343 -21.78 14.00 -5.73
C LEU A 343 -22.37 13.51 -7.07
N PRO A 344 -23.06 14.38 -7.85
CA PRO A 344 -23.70 13.97 -9.10
C PRO A 344 -22.73 13.43 -10.16
N TRP A 345 -21.52 13.94 -10.19
CA TRP A 345 -20.50 13.65 -11.21
C TRP A 345 -19.44 12.64 -10.75
N HIS A 346 -19.44 12.21 -9.49
CA HIS A 346 -18.46 11.24 -8.97
C HIS A 346 -19.12 9.90 -8.66
N PRO A 347 -18.49 8.75 -8.92
CA PRO A 347 -19.00 7.44 -8.50
C PRO A 347 -19.05 7.27 -6.97
N ASP A 348 -18.27 8.05 -6.22
CA ASP A 348 -18.17 7.95 -4.75
C ASP A 348 -18.76 9.15 -4.01
N PRO A 349 -19.30 8.96 -2.79
CA PRO A 349 -19.68 10.05 -1.90
C PRO A 349 -18.48 10.92 -1.49
N LEU A 350 -18.73 12.16 -1.11
CA LEU A 350 -17.67 13.12 -0.76
C LEU A 350 -16.76 12.63 0.38
N VAL A 351 -17.31 11.91 1.36
CA VAL A 351 -16.54 11.35 2.50
C VAL A 351 -15.41 10.42 2.04
N VAL A 352 -15.61 9.68 0.95
CA VAL A 352 -14.58 8.78 0.39
C VAL A 352 -13.41 9.59 -0.15
N LEU A 353 -13.69 10.70 -0.84
CA LEU A 353 -12.67 11.58 -1.39
C LEU A 353 -11.87 12.27 -0.27
N VAL A 354 -12.57 12.72 0.77
CA VAL A 354 -11.94 13.35 1.93
C VAL A 354 -11.06 12.37 2.69
N TYR A 355 -11.55 11.16 2.97
CA TYR A 355 -10.73 10.11 3.57
C TYR A 355 -9.53 9.73 2.69
N GLY A 356 -9.71 9.65 1.38
CA GLY A 356 -8.62 9.43 0.44
C GLY A 356 -7.53 10.51 0.52
N LEU A 357 -7.93 11.79 0.63
CA LEU A 357 -6.99 12.89 0.85
C LEU A 357 -6.27 12.76 2.19
N CYS A 358 -6.96 12.41 3.27
CA CYS A 358 -6.34 12.20 4.58
C CYS A 358 -5.29 11.09 4.55
N LEU A 359 -5.58 9.96 3.91
CA LEU A 359 -4.59 8.89 3.71
C LEU A 359 -3.39 9.38 2.90
N ARG A 360 -3.64 10.06 1.78
CA ARG A 360 -2.57 10.62 0.94
C ARG A 360 -1.69 11.61 1.72
N LEU A 361 -2.30 12.51 2.49
CA LEU A 361 -1.58 13.46 3.34
C LEU A 361 -0.73 12.74 4.39
N CYS A 362 -1.26 11.70 5.03
CA CYS A 362 -0.51 10.88 5.98
C CYS A 362 0.73 10.26 5.29
N GLU A 363 0.55 9.61 4.14
CA GLU A 363 1.66 9.02 3.37
C GLU A 363 2.73 10.06 3.00
N ASP A 364 2.31 11.24 2.54
CA ASP A 364 3.23 12.30 2.16
C ASP A 364 4.00 12.85 3.36
N LEU A 365 3.31 13.10 4.48
CA LEU A 365 3.93 13.62 5.68
C LEU A 365 4.93 12.61 6.28
N VAL A 366 4.61 11.32 6.27
CA VAL A 366 5.53 10.25 6.70
C VAL A 366 6.77 10.18 5.80
N ARG A 367 6.62 10.42 4.49
CA ARG A 367 7.77 10.50 3.56
C ARG A 367 8.61 11.76 3.79
N VAL A 368 7.99 12.89 4.09
CA VAL A 368 8.67 14.15 4.34
C VAL A 368 9.39 14.13 5.69
N PHE A 369 8.81 13.53 6.72
CA PHE A 369 9.33 13.51 8.09
C PHE A 369 9.69 12.07 8.51
N PRO A 370 10.97 11.69 8.47
CA PRO A 370 11.38 10.32 8.82
C PRO A 370 11.31 10.05 10.33
N GLY A 371 10.99 8.81 10.70
CA GLY A 371 11.02 8.30 12.08
C GLY A 371 9.97 8.92 13.02
N ASP A 372 10.29 9.03 14.32
CA ASP A 372 9.40 9.56 15.37
C ASP A 372 9.16 11.08 15.29
N ALA A 373 9.55 11.71 14.18
CA ALA A 373 9.41 13.14 13.97
C ALA A 373 7.97 13.58 13.64
N LEU A 374 7.07 12.63 13.37
CA LEU A 374 5.68 12.90 13.01
C LEU A 374 4.71 12.06 13.84
N ARG A 375 3.69 12.73 14.37
CA ARG A 375 2.46 12.11 14.87
C ARG A 375 1.28 12.67 14.09
N TYR A 376 0.52 11.80 13.42
CA TYR A 376 -0.64 12.17 12.62
C TYR A 376 -1.91 11.64 13.29
N GLU A 377 -2.82 12.51 13.68
CA GLU A 377 -4.05 12.14 14.38
C GLU A 377 -5.29 12.50 13.56
N LEU A 378 -6.13 11.51 13.30
CA LEU A 378 -7.45 11.69 12.72
C LEU A 378 -8.51 11.68 13.82
N HIS A 379 -9.17 12.82 14.02
CA HIS A 379 -10.25 12.99 14.98
C HIS A 379 -11.58 13.04 14.23
N LEU A 380 -12.42 12.02 14.43
CA LEU A 380 -13.74 11.97 13.84
C LEU A 380 -14.79 12.41 14.86
N LEU A 381 -15.54 13.44 14.51
CA LEU A 381 -16.57 14.03 15.36
C LEU A 381 -17.95 13.57 14.91
N ALA A 382 -18.84 13.38 15.87
CA ALA A 382 -20.23 13.02 15.62
C ALA A 382 -21.17 13.78 16.56
N ARG A 383 -22.34 14.17 16.05
CA ARG A 383 -23.42 14.76 16.86
C ARG A 383 -24.60 13.81 16.89
N GLY A 384 -24.91 13.30 18.08
CA GLY A 384 -26.01 12.35 18.31
C GLY A 384 -25.64 10.87 18.06
N PRO A 385 -26.47 9.94 18.57
CA PRO A 385 -26.13 8.51 18.66
C PRO A 385 -26.02 7.81 17.30
N SER A 386 -26.90 8.16 16.35
CA SER A 386 -26.90 7.56 15.00
C SER A 386 -25.66 7.95 14.20
N ALA A 387 -25.22 9.21 14.29
CA ALA A 387 -23.99 9.67 13.67
C ALA A 387 -22.77 9.03 14.36
N ALA A 388 -22.78 8.92 15.69
CA ALA A 388 -21.69 8.30 16.44
C ALA A 388 -21.43 6.86 15.99
N ALA A 389 -22.47 6.02 15.85
CA ALA A 389 -22.32 4.64 15.39
C ALA A 389 -21.73 4.53 13.97
N ARG A 390 -22.10 5.44 13.05
CA ARG A 390 -21.50 5.48 11.70
C ARG A 390 -20.06 5.96 11.73
N THR A 391 -19.77 6.97 12.55
CA THR A 391 -18.41 7.48 12.74
C THR A 391 -17.49 6.45 13.39
N ASP A 392 -17.98 5.62 14.30
CA ASP A 392 -17.22 4.51 14.88
C ASP A 392 -16.85 3.48 13.78
N ALA A 393 -17.78 3.17 12.88
CA ALA A 393 -17.51 2.29 11.74
C ALA A 393 -16.47 2.89 10.77
N ASP A 394 -16.51 4.22 10.55
CA ASP A 394 -15.50 4.92 9.74
C ASP A 394 -14.12 4.92 10.44
N ALA A 395 -14.07 5.14 11.76
CA ALA A 395 -12.84 5.10 12.55
C ALA A 395 -12.18 3.73 12.47
N GLU A 396 -12.97 2.67 12.58
CA GLU A 396 -12.52 1.29 12.44
C GLU A 396 -11.96 1.04 11.03
N LEU A 397 -12.68 1.45 9.98
CA LEU A 397 -12.23 1.30 8.60
C LEU A 397 -10.91 2.04 8.33
N LEU A 398 -10.77 3.29 8.78
CA LEU A 398 -9.53 4.06 8.65
C LEU A 398 -8.40 3.45 9.47
N SER A 399 -8.70 2.87 10.63
CA SER A 399 -7.71 2.15 11.45
C SER A 399 -7.20 0.89 10.74
N VAL A 400 -8.03 0.21 9.95
CA VAL A 400 -7.60 -0.91 9.10
C VAL A 400 -6.64 -0.42 8.01
N LEU A 401 -7.00 0.66 7.32
CA LEU A 401 -6.18 1.23 6.22
C LEU A 401 -4.84 1.82 6.70
N LEU A 402 -4.80 2.35 7.93
CA LEU A 402 -3.60 2.94 8.54
C LEU A 402 -2.93 2.01 9.55
N ARG A 403 -3.27 0.71 9.54
CA ARG A 403 -2.84 -0.26 10.57
C ARG A 403 -1.33 -0.29 10.75
N HIS A 404 -0.58 -0.23 9.67
CA HIS A 404 0.88 -0.31 9.72
C HIS A 404 1.48 0.95 10.39
N ASP A 405 0.97 2.14 10.06
CA ASP A 405 1.41 3.39 10.66
C ASP A 405 0.96 3.53 12.12
N ILE A 406 -0.22 2.99 12.47
CA ILE A 406 -0.69 2.87 13.87
C ILE A 406 0.23 1.94 14.66
N GLY A 407 0.61 0.79 14.09
CA GLY A 407 1.52 -0.16 14.72
C GLY A 407 2.92 0.43 14.96
N ARG A 408 3.35 1.39 14.14
CA ARG A 408 4.58 2.17 14.32
C ARG A 408 4.43 3.34 15.31
N GLY A 409 3.23 3.60 15.82
CA GLY A 409 2.94 4.74 16.71
C GLY A 409 2.95 6.11 16.01
N ALA A 410 3.05 6.14 14.67
CA ALA A 410 3.07 7.38 13.89
C ALA A 410 1.66 7.96 13.66
N VAL A 411 0.64 7.10 13.72
CA VAL A 411 -0.76 7.48 13.43
C VAL A 411 -1.68 7.09 14.58
N ARG A 412 -2.69 7.93 14.84
CA ARG A 412 -3.84 7.62 15.69
C ARG A 412 -5.13 7.97 14.96
N VAL A 413 -6.13 7.11 15.08
CA VAL A 413 -7.50 7.38 14.62
C VAL A 413 -8.43 7.25 15.82
N ALA A 414 -9.25 8.26 16.09
CA ALA A 414 -10.16 8.25 17.24
C ALA A 414 -11.47 8.95 16.90
N ARG A 415 -12.58 8.46 17.48
CA ARG A 415 -13.79 9.25 17.61
C ARG A 415 -13.66 10.13 18.86
N GLU A 416 -13.81 11.44 18.69
CA GLU A 416 -13.76 12.40 19.79
C GLU A 416 -15.16 12.91 20.14
N ASP A 417 -15.24 13.64 21.26
CA ASP A 417 -16.46 14.34 21.67
C ASP A 417 -16.81 15.48 20.69
N PRO A 418 -18.10 15.77 20.40
CA PRO A 418 -18.50 16.91 19.60
C PRO A 418 -17.85 18.25 19.97
N ASP A 419 -17.50 18.45 21.24
CA ASP A 419 -16.90 19.68 21.78
C ASP A 419 -15.36 19.69 21.73
N PHE A 420 -14.75 18.69 21.08
CA PHE A 420 -13.32 18.64 20.83
C PHE A 420 -12.82 19.92 20.13
N ASP A 421 -11.76 20.52 20.67
CA ASP A 421 -11.19 21.77 20.16
C ASP A 421 -9.72 21.60 19.78
N LEU A 422 -9.43 21.72 18.48
CA LEU A 422 -8.08 21.69 17.95
C LEU A 422 -7.19 22.77 18.56
N ARG A 423 -7.76 23.91 18.96
CA ARG A 423 -7.02 25.04 19.55
C ARG A 423 -6.41 24.71 20.90
N ALA A 424 -6.91 23.66 21.58
CA ALA A 424 -6.42 23.23 22.88
C ALA A 424 -5.20 22.28 22.82
N LEU A 425 -4.83 21.77 21.64
CA LEU A 425 -3.88 20.64 21.49
C LEU A 425 -2.39 21.03 21.54
N GLY A 426 -2.04 22.15 22.17
CA GLY A 426 -0.66 22.62 22.23
C GLY A 426 0.31 21.61 22.88
N ALA A 427 1.59 21.69 22.52
CA ALA A 427 2.63 20.87 23.11
C ALA A 427 3.92 21.66 23.36
N ARG A 428 4.73 21.20 24.33
CA ARG A 428 6.03 21.81 24.68
C ARG A 428 7.16 21.35 23.76
N ASP A 429 7.16 20.07 23.39
CA ASP A 429 8.29 19.39 22.71
C ASP A 429 8.13 19.29 21.18
N ARG A 430 7.03 19.80 20.63
CA ARG A 430 6.69 19.63 19.21
C ARG A 430 5.83 20.76 18.68
N ARG A 431 5.93 20.99 17.38
CA ARG A 431 4.99 21.89 16.69
C ARG A 431 3.68 21.18 16.44
N VAL A 432 2.58 21.84 16.75
CA VAL A 432 1.23 21.30 16.57
C VAL A 432 0.52 22.04 15.46
N TYR A 433 -0.01 21.28 14.51
CA TYR A 433 -0.81 21.76 13.40
C TYR A 433 -2.21 21.15 13.48
N GLY A 434 -3.25 21.98 13.34
CA GLY A 434 -4.63 21.54 13.27
C GLY A 434 -5.20 21.77 11.86
N ILE A 435 -5.88 20.78 11.29
CA ILE A 435 -6.65 20.90 10.05
C ILE A 435 -8.11 20.68 10.41
N SER A 436 -8.90 21.75 10.33
CA SER A 436 -10.33 21.73 10.59
C SER A 436 -11.12 21.63 9.29
N VAL A 437 -11.84 20.54 9.08
CA VAL A 437 -12.65 20.35 7.86
C VAL A 437 -14.01 21.02 8.01
N GLN A 438 -14.36 21.87 7.04
CA GLN A 438 -15.64 22.56 6.95
C GLN A 438 -16.32 22.20 5.62
N VAL A 439 -17.61 21.84 5.63
CA VAL A 439 -18.39 21.57 4.42
C VAL A 439 -19.43 22.66 4.22
N GLY A 440 -19.41 23.31 3.06
CA GLY A 440 -20.31 24.43 2.77
C GLY A 440 -20.21 25.53 3.82
N ASP A 441 -21.36 25.95 4.34
CA ASP A 441 -21.49 26.95 5.40
C ASP A 441 -21.66 26.34 6.80
N GLU A 442 -21.45 25.02 6.96
CA GLU A 442 -21.51 24.36 8.27
C GLU A 442 -20.40 24.82 9.22
N GLU A 443 -20.55 24.55 10.52
CA GLU A 443 -19.51 24.83 11.50
C GLU A 443 -18.26 23.97 11.25
N PRO A 444 -17.04 24.55 11.26
CA PRO A 444 -15.80 23.82 11.10
C PRO A 444 -15.63 22.73 12.16
N ALA A 445 -15.20 21.53 11.74
CA ALA A 445 -14.98 20.42 12.66
C ALA A 445 -13.80 20.69 13.61
N GLY A 446 -14.00 20.46 14.91
CA GLY A 446 -12.95 20.65 15.91
C GLY A 446 -12.68 22.11 16.28
N LEU A 447 -13.61 23.02 15.95
CA LEU A 447 -13.55 24.45 16.29
C LEU A 447 -14.91 24.90 16.82
N PRO A 448 -15.26 24.56 18.07
CA PRO A 448 -16.53 24.96 18.68
C PRO A 448 -16.65 26.49 18.78
N ALA A 449 -17.88 26.98 18.72
CA ALA A 449 -18.16 28.40 18.92
C ALA A 449 -17.74 28.81 20.35
N GLY A 450 -16.85 29.80 20.46
CA GLY A 450 -16.32 30.23 21.74
C GLY A 450 -14.91 30.80 21.63
N GLU A 451 -14.45 31.38 22.75
CA GLU A 451 -13.09 31.90 22.87
C GLU A 451 -12.07 30.76 22.77
N THR A 452 -10.92 31.09 22.20
CA THR A 452 -9.78 30.17 22.14
C THR A 452 -9.35 29.86 23.58
N PRO A 453 -9.29 28.58 23.98
CA PRO A 453 -8.85 28.23 25.33
C PRO A 453 -7.45 28.80 25.58
N PRO A 454 -7.17 29.33 26.79
CA PRO A 454 -5.86 29.89 27.10
C PRO A 454 -4.79 28.81 26.97
N ALA A 455 -3.70 29.13 26.26
CA ALA A 455 -2.56 28.24 26.19
C ALA A 455 -1.93 28.11 27.59
N ALA A 456 -1.62 26.89 28.03
CA ALA A 456 -0.93 26.71 29.30
C ALA A 456 0.50 27.28 29.21
N ASP A 457 1.05 27.70 30.35
CA ASP A 457 2.38 28.32 30.39
C ASP A 457 3.46 27.42 29.77
N GLY A 458 4.20 28.01 28.83
CA GLY A 458 5.26 27.36 28.07
C GLY A 458 4.77 26.42 26.95
N ILE A 459 3.47 26.38 26.65
CA ILE A 459 2.91 25.60 25.55
C ILE A 459 2.63 26.52 24.35
N ALA A 460 3.25 26.23 23.21
CA ALA A 460 2.94 26.96 21.98
C ALA A 460 1.53 26.57 21.48
N PRO A 461 0.67 27.53 21.13
CA PRO A 461 -0.64 27.22 20.57
C PRO A 461 -0.47 26.55 19.19
N PRO A 462 -1.41 25.66 18.83
CA PRO A 462 -1.37 25.00 17.52
C PRO A 462 -1.64 26.00 16.39
N HIS A 463 -0.96 25.81 15.25
CA HIS A 463 -1.31 26.52 14.01
C HIS A 463 -2.49 25.80 13.36
N VAL A 464 -3.64 26.46 13.29
CA VAL A 464 -4.88 25.85 12.79
C VAL A 464 -5.22 26.40 11.41
N VAL A 465 -5.40 25.49 10.45
CA VAL A 465 -5.88 25.78 9.10
C VAL A 465 -7.26 25.20 8.89
N ARG A 466 -8.15 25.99 8.30
CA ARG A 466 -9.49 25.57 7.91
C ARG A 466 -9.47 25.06 6.48
N TRP A 467 -9.87 23.81 6.27
CA TRP A 467 -10.08 23.24 4.94
C TRP A 467 -11.58 23.31 4.60
N ARG A 468 -11.96 24.27 3.74
CA ARG A 468 -13.36 24.50 3.35
C ARG A 468 -13.68 23.80 2.04
N ILE A 469 -14.67 22.92 2.05
CA ILE A 469 -15.12 22.13 0.90
C ILE A 469 -16.49 22.65 0.44
N GLY A 470 -16.54 23.27 -0.73
CA GLY A 470 -17.74 23.95 -1.24
C GLY A 470 -18.07 25.26 -0.52
N GLY A 471 -19.33 25.70 -0.64
CA GLY A 471 -19.82 26.96 -0.08
C GLY A 471 -19.50 28.20 -0.94
N SER A 472 -20.07 29.34 -0.56
CA SER A 472 -19.82 30.62 -1.24
C SER A 472 -18.39 31.12 -0.94
N PRO A 473 -17.62 31.59 -1.94
CA PRO A 473 -16.30 32.16 -1.68
C PRO A 473 -16.46 33.40 -0.79
N ARG A 474 -15.85 33.37 0.40
CA ARG A 474 -15.84 34.47 1.36
C ARG A 474 -14.49 35.19 1.31
N GLY A 475 -14.18 35.86 0.20
CA GLY A 475 -12.93 36.60 0.04
C GLY A 475 -11.66 35.80 0.35
N ALA A 476 -10.56 36.51 0.61
CA ALA A 476 -9.32 35.90 1.10
C ALA A 476 -9.38 35.80 2.64
N GLU A 477 -9.70 34.62 3.16
CA GLU A 477 -9.56 34.31 4.58
C GLU A 477 -8.12 33.80 4.86
N PRO A 478 -7.37 34.39 5.81
CA PRO A 478 -6.10 33.82 6.24
C PRO A 478 -6.33 32.43 6.84
N ASP A 479 -5.37 31.53 6.66
CA ASP A 479 -5.42 30.14 7.15
C ASP A 479 -6.65 29.34 6.68
N CYS A 480 -7.18 29.66 5.49
CA CYS A 480 -8.27 28.94 4.86
C CYS A 480 -7.82 28.34 3.52
N VAL A 481 -8.07 27.05 3.33
CA VAL A 481 -7.84 26.30 2.08
C VAL A 481 -9.20 26.01 1.44
N PRO A 482 -9.62 26.79 0.42
CA PRO A 482 -10.87 26.52 -0.28
C PRO A 482 -10.71 25.36 -1.27
N THR A 483 -11.71 24.49 -1.32
CA THR A 483 -11.82 23.37 -2.26
C THR A 483 -13.19 23.45 -2.93
N PRO A 484 -13.28 24.05 -4.13
CA PRO A 484 -14.56 24.15 -4.82
C PRO A 484 -15.07 22.76 -5.21
N LEU A 485 -16.37 22.53 -5.06
CA LEU A 485 -17.05 21.32 -5.54
C LEU A 485 -17.57 21.46 -6.99
N ALA A 486 -17.51 22.67 -7.54
CA ALA A 486 -17.80 22.92 -8.95
C ALA A 486 -16.51 22.76 -9.79
N GLY A 487 -16.63 22.17 -10.98
CA GLY A 487 -15.49 21.99 -11.89
C GLY A 487 -14.80 20.63 -11.75
N ASN A 488 -13.47 20.60 -11.90
CA ASN A 488 -12.66 19.38 -11.79
C ASN A 488 -12.27 19.10 -10.32
N PRO A 489 -12.92 18.14 -9.65
CA PRO A 489 -12.68 17.81 -8.25
C PRO A 489 -11.30 17.21 -8.00
N ALA A 490 -10.74 16.44 -8.93
CA ALA A 490 -9.45 15.81 -8.75
C ALA A 490 -8.36 16.88 -8.67
N GLU A 491 -8.46 17.90 -9.52
CA GLU A 491 -7.61 19.08 -9.46
C GLU A 491 -7.85 19.89 -8.18
N ALA A 492 -9.10 20.07 -7.76
CA ALA A 492 -9.43 20.79 -6.53
C ALA A 492 -8.84 20.09 -5.29
N PHE A 493 -8.99 18.77 -5.17
CA PHE A 493 -8.41 17.98 -4.08
C PHE A 493 -6.88 17.92 -4.15
N ALA A 494 -6.29 17.85 -5.34
CA ALA A 494 -4.83 17.94 -5.50
C ALA A 494 -4.29 19.34 -5.13
N ALA A 495 -5.03 20.40 -5.44
CA ALA A 495 -4.71 21.77 -5.00
C ALA A 495 -4.84 21.91 -3.48
N ALA A 496 -5.93 21.38 -2.89
CA ALA A 496 -6.15 21.35 -1.45
C ALA A 496 -5.01 20.62 -0.73
N ARG A 497 -4.62 19.44 -1.24
CA ARG A 497 -3.46 18.69 -0.75
C ARG A 497 -2.21 19.54 -0.67
N ARG A 498 -1.85 20.20 -1.78
CA ARG A 498 -0.64 21.04 -1.87
C ARG A 498 -0.71 22.22 -0.90
N ALA A 499 -1.86 22.87 -0.78
CA ALA A 499 -2.05 23.98 0.14
C ALA A 499 -1.96 23.55 1.61
N LEU A 500 -2.54 22.39 1.97
CA LEU A 500 -2.46 21.82 3.32
C LEU A 500 -1.03 21.39 3.67
N LEU A 501 -0.33 20.72 2.75
CA LEU A 501 1.10 20.43 2.93
C LEU A 501 1.92 21.72 3.03
N GLY A 502 1.57 22.76 2.27
CA GLY A 502 2.17 24.09 2.37
C GLY A 502 2.02 24.71 3.77
N ALA A 503 0.84 24.61 4.35
CA ALA A 503 0.60 25.10 5.72
C ALA A 503 1.36 24.30 6.78
N VAL A 504 1.41 22.97 6.67
CA VAL A 504 2.01 22.10 7.69
C VAL A 504 3.54 22.01 7.58
N VAL A 505 4.06 21.91 6.36
CA VAL A 505 5.49 21.69 6.06
C VAL A 505 6.21 23.00 5.73
N GLY A 506 5.48 24.06 5.36
CA GLY A 506 6.05 25.29 4.82
C GLY A 506 6.42 25.17 3.33
N LEU A 507 5.77 24.28 2.56
CA LEU A 507 5.94 24.24 1.10
C LEU A 507 5.50 25.59 0.53
N ALA A 508 6.46 26.38 0.04
CA ALA A 508 6.12 27.47 -0.84
C ALA A 508 5.47 26.86 -2.08
N GLY A 509 4.21 27.21 -2.36
CA GLY A 509 3.63 26.89 -3.66
C GLY A 509 4.56 27.42 -4.77
N PRO A 510 4.58 26.79 -5.97
CA PRO A 510 5.39 27.29 -7.07
C PRO A 510 5.06 28.76 -7.24
N SER A 511 6.05 29.63 -7.01
CA SER A 511 5.88 31.05 -7.26
C SER A 511 5.45 31.16 -8.72
N ALA A 512 4.41 31.95 -8.98
CA ALA A 512 3.89 32.17 -10.32
C ALA A 512 4.90 32.86 -11.29
N GLY A 513 6.19 32.88 -10.96
CA GLY A 513 7.27 33.52 -11.71
C GLY A 513 8.27 32.56 -12.39
N SER A 514 8.21 31.25 -12.20
CA SER A 514 9.21 30.31 -12.75
C SER A 514 8.75 29.57 -14.03
N ARG A 515 8.01 30.25 -14.92
CA ARG A 515 7.87 29.83 -16.33
C ARG A 515 8.60 30.83 -17.22
N ARG A 516 9.92 30.88 -17.09
CA ARG A 516 10.84 31.39 -18.13
C ARG A 516 12.20 30.71 -17.97
N ARG A 517 12.39 29.59 -18.66
CA ARG A 517 13.40 29.40 -19.71
C ARG A 517 13.20 28.06 -20.37
#